data_AF-A0A1C4E0G2-F1
#
_entry.id   AF-A0A1C4E0G2-F1
#
_cell.length_a   1.000
_cell.length_b   1.000
_cell.length_c   1.000
_cell.angle_alpha   90.00
_cell.angle_beta   90.00
_cell.angle_gamma   90.00
#
_symmetry.space_group_name_H-M   'P 1'
#
loop_
_entity.id
_entity.type
_entity.pdbx_description
1 polymer ?
#
loop_
_entity_poly.entity_id
_entity_poly.type
_entity_poly.pdbx_seq_one_letter_code
_entity_poly.pdbx_strand_id
1 'polypeptide(L)'
;MPNVVTVSSVGPSKLLSLFSNYGESFIDIAAPGGDNRLFQQYGLEQWVKNKLMLKELILTTAPGGGYALSVGVSLAAPKVSGALALIIDKNKFKNNPDKAVRYLYKNRVSNDTPINKSFYGNGFLDVYKALSQ
;
A
#
# COMPACT_ATOMS: atom_id res chain seq x y z
N MET A 1 3.88 -11.89 12.31
CA MET A 1 4.51 -11.41 13.56
C MET A 1 3.42 -11.03 14.54
N PRO A 2 3.57 -11.24 15.86
CA PRO A 2 2.55 -10.81 16.81
C PRO A 2 2.49 -9.28 16.91
N ASN A 3 1.29 -8.72 17.09
CA ASN A 3 1.03 -7.30 17.41
C ASN A 3 1.55 -6.26 16.39
N VAL A 4 1.64 -6.63 15.11
CA VAL A 4 1.98 -5.70 14.02
C VAL A 4 0.99 -5.86 12.87
N VAL A 5 0.82 -4.80 12.08
CA VAL A 5 0.14 -4.84 10.78
C VAL A 5 1.21 -4.78 9.70
N THR A 6 1.45 -5.89 9.03
CA THR A 6 2.51 -6.06 8.04
C THR A 6 1.98 -5.66 6.66
N VAL A 7 2.62 -4.65 6.06
CA VAL A 7 2.17 -4.06 4.79
C VAL A 7 3.11 -4.45 3.66
N SER A 8 2.57 -4.98 2.56
CA SER A 8 3.30 -5.12 1.30
C SER A 8 3.03 -3.96 0.34
N SER A 9 3.93 -3.76 -0.61
CA SER A 9 3.79 -2.73 -1.63
C SER A 9 3.24 -3.32 -2.92
N VAL A 10 2.29 -2.62 -3.54
CA VAL A 10 1.83 -2.88 -4.91
C VAL A 10 2.10 -1.69 -5.83
N GLY A 11 2.39 -2.02 -7.08
CA GLY A 11 2.54 -1.06 -8.17
C GLY A 11 1.21 -0.74 -8.88
N PRO A 12 1.22 0.20 -9.83
CA PRO A 12 0.01 0.57 -10.60
C PRO A 12 -0.55 -0.55 -11.49
N SER A 13 0.26 -1.56 -11.81
CA SER A 13 -0.19 -2.80 -12.46
C SER A 13 -0.97 -3.74 -11.54
N LYS A 14 -1.15 -3.38 -10.25
CA LYS A 14 -1.76 -4.21 -9.18
C LYS A 14 -1.00 -5.51 -8.91
N LEU A 15 0.23 -5.61 -9.38
CA LEU A 15 1.16 -6.67 -8.99
C LEU A 15 1.92 -6.24 -7.74
N LEU A 16 2.38 -7.23 -6.97
CA LEU A 16 3.38 -7.01 -5.93
C LEU A 16 4.58 -6.26 -6.54
N SER A 17 4.98 -5.16 -5.91
CA SER A 17 6.14 -4.38 -6.33
C SER A 17 7.39 -5.25 -6.31
N LEU A 18 8.29 -5.06 -7.27
CA LEU A 18 9.43 -5.97 -7.47
C LEU A 18 10.38 -6.11 -6.24
N PHE A 19 10.44 -5.09 -5.40
CA PHE A 19 11.26 -5.05 -4.19
C PHE A 19 10.50 -5.46 -2.91
N SER A 20 9.19 -5.68 -2.97
CA SER A 20 8.41 -5.98 -1.77
C SER A 20 8.66 -7.41 -1.31
N ASN A 21 9.03 -7.58 -0.05
CA ASN A 21 9.00 -8.89 0.59
C ASN A 21 7.56 -9.42 0.65
N TYR A 22 7.44 -10.74 0.76
CA TYR A 22 6.19 -11.47 0.78
C TYR A 22 6.30 -12.71 1.68
N GLY A 23 5.17 -13.32 2.01
CA GLY A 23 5.11 -14.55 2.79
C GLY A 23 3.70 -14.81 3.31
N GLU A 24 3.25 -16.06 3.18
CA GLU A 24 2.00 -16.48 3.80
C GLU A 24 2.12 -16.40 5.33
N SER A 25 1.08 -15.92 6.00
CA SER A 25 1.09 -15.61 7.44
C SER A 25 2.12 -14.54 7.86
N PHE A 26 2.76 -13.87 6.89
CA PHE A 26 3.61 -12.70 7.12
C PHE A 26 2.91 -11.41 6.69
N ILE A 27 2.35 -11.36 5.47
CA ILE A 27 1.66 -10.16 4.96
C ILE A 27 0.21 -10.11 5.45
N ASP A 28 -0.19 -8.96 6.02
CA ASP A 28 -1.55 -8.73 6.49
C ASP A 28 -2.40 -7.97 5.47
N ILE A 29 -1.81 -7.00 4.76
CA ILE A 29 -2.51 -6.16 3.78
C ILE A 29 -1.52 -5.58 2.76
N ALA A 30 -1.99 -5.29 1.55
CA ALA A 30 -1.23 -4.59 0.52
C ALA A 30 -1.72 -3.15 0.35
N ALA A 31 -0.80 -2.22 0.07
CA ALA A 31 -1.15 -0.84 -0.28
C ALA A 31 -0.22 -0.27 -1.37
N PRO A 32 -0.64 0.80 -2.07
CA PRO A 32 0.18 1.39 -3.13
C PRO A 32 1.50 1.95 -2.60
N GLY A 33 2.63 1.38 -3.03
CA GLY A 33 3.97 1.88 -2.72
C GLY A 33 4.82 2.19 -3.95
N GLY A 34 4.27 1.96 -5.16
CA GLY A 34 4.93 2.17 -6.45
C GLY A 34 5.65 0.92 -6.95
N ASP A 35 6.35 0.98 -8.08
CA ASP A 35 7.15 -0.12 -8.63
C ASP A 35 8.39 0.41 -9.38
N ASN A 36 9.33 -0.48 -9.69
CA ASN A 36 10.51 -0.21 -10.55
C ASN A 36 10.47 -1.05 -11.84
N ARG A 37 9.29 -1.54 -12.20
CA ARG A 37 9.14 -2.54 -13.26
C ARG A 37 9.34 -1.95 -14.64
N LEU A 38 8.81 -0.75 -14.89
CA LEU A 38 9.05 -0.04 -16.15
C LEU A 38 10.51 0.38 -16.24
N PHE A 39 11.14 0.81 -15.14
CA PHE A 39 12.57 1.06 -15.12
C PHE A 39 13.39 -0.18 -15.49
N GLN A 40 13.13 -1.33 -14.86
CA GLN A 40 13.82 -2.59 -15.18
C GLN A 40 13.54 -3.08 -16.61
N GLN A 41 12.33 -2.88 -17.12
CA GLN A 41 11.94 -3.34 -18.46
C GLN A 41 12.55 -2.50 -19.58
N TYR A 42 12.59 -1.17 -19.42
CA TYR A 42 12.93 -0.25 -20.51
C TYR A 42 14.28 0.46 -20.34
N GLY A 43 14.89 0.40 -19.16
CA GLY A 43 16.14 1.09 -18.84
C GLY A 43 15.98 2.61 -18.68
N LEU A 44 17.03 3.26 -18.16
CA LEU A 44 17.01 4.68 -17.77
C LEU A 44 16.59 5.62 -18.92
N GLU A 45 17.14 5.42 -20.12
CA GLU A 45 16.89 6.33 -21.24
C GLU A 45 15.40 6.38 -21.60
N GLN A 46 14.78 5.22 -21.84
CA GLN A 46 13.37 5.14 -22.19
C GLN A 46 12.47 5.51 -21.01
N TRP A 47 12.89 5.20 -19.78
CA TRP A 47 12.16 5.54 -18.57
C TRP A 47 12.04 7.05 -18.36
N VAL A 48 13.11 7.80 -18.64
CA VAL A 48 13.13 9.27 -18.60
C VAL A 48 12.43 9.85 -19.82
N LYS A 49 12.81 9.42 -21.04
CA LYS A 49 12.28 9.95 -22.31
C LYS A 49 10.76 9.86 -22.38
N ASN A 50 10.18 8.73 -21.98
CA ASN A 50 8.73 8.51 -22.00
C ASN A 50 8.04 8.85 -20.68
N LYS A 51 8.76 9.47 -19.73
CA LYS A 51 8.25 9.86 -18.40
C LYS A 51 7.59 8.69 -17.65
N LEU A 52 8.12 7.48 -17.80
CA LEU A 52 7.56 6.26 -17.18
C LEU A 52 7.64 6.32 -15.65
N MET A 53 8.58 7.09 -15.10
CA MET A 53 8.66 7.37 -13.66
C MET A 53 7.34 7.89 -13.08
N LEU A 54 6.61 8.74 -13.82
CA LEU A 54 5.33 9.30 -13.37
C LEU A 54 4.20 8.26 -13.34
N LYS A 55 4.40 7.12 -14.01
CA LYS A 55 3.43 6.04 -14.09
C LYS A 55 3.62 4.95 -13.03
N GLU A 56 4.78 4.88 -12.37
CA GLU A 56 5.07 3.81 -11.41
C GLU A 56 5.61 4.28 -10.05
N LEU A 57 6.13 5.51 -9.95
CA LEU A 57 6.58 6.08 -8.68
C LEU A 57 5.44 6.79 -7.94
N ILE A 58 5.63 6.97 -6.64
CA ILE A 58 4.75 7.72 -5.75
C ILE A 58 5.30 9.14 -5.59
N LEU A 59 4.46 10.13 -5.87
CA LEU A 59 4.74 11.52 -5.50
C LEU A 59 4.55 11.70 -4.00
N THR A 60 5.55 12.24 -3.32
CA THR A 60 5.53 12.51 -1.88
C THR A 60 6.24 13.83 -1.57
N THR A 61 6.03 14.35 -0.36
CA THR A 61 6.76 15.51 0.16
C THR A 61 8.24 15.16 0.39
N ALA A 62 9.11 16.16 0.22
CA ALA A 62 10.54 16.06 0.43
C ALA A 62 11.05 17.15 1.40
N PRO A 63 12.15 16.90 2.13
CA PRO A 63 12.80 17.93 2.93
C PRO A 63 13.12 19.19 2.11
N GLY A 64 13.10 20.36 2.75
CA GLY A 64 13.29 21.65 2.06
C GLY A 64 12.04 22.22 1.39
N GLY A 65 10.85 21.66 1.67
CA GLY A 65 9.56 22.19 1.20
C GLY A 65 9.17 21.77 -0.21
N GLY A 66 9.89 20.81 -0.80
CA GLY A 66 9.63 20.31 -2.14
C GLY A 66 8.84 19.00 -2.19
N TYR A 67 8.85 18.39 -3.37
CA TYR A 67 8.29 17.07 -3.63
C TYR A 67 9.33 16.17 -4.30
N ALA A 68 9.16 14.87 -4.13
CA ALA A 68 9.98 13.86 -4.77
C ALA A 68 9.11 12.72 -5.31
N LEU A 69 9.60 12.07 -6.36
CA LEU A 69 9.09 10.78 -6.81
C LEU A 69 9.94 9.70 -6.18
N SER A 70 9.30 8.75 -5.50
CA SER A 70 9.99 7.65 -4.85
C SER A 70 9.12 6.40 -4.83
N VAL A 71 9.68 5.30 -4.37
CA VAL A 71 9.03 4.02 -4.33
C VAL A 71 9.48 3.26 -3.08
N GLY A 72 8.58 2.49 -2.47
CA GLY A 72 8.96 1.64 -1.35
C GLY A 72 7.78 1.20 -0.50
N VAL A 73 8.00 0.13 0.28
CA VAL A 73 7.08 -0.30 1.33
C VAL A 73 6.90 0.79 2.39
N SER A 74 7.93 1.60 2.64
CA SER A 74 7.86 2.80 3.49
C SER A 74 6.85 3.85 3.02
N LEU A 75 6.43 3.82 1.74
CA LEU A 75 5.38 4.69 1.19
C LEU A 75 4.00 4.00 1.16
N ALA A 76 3.96 2.67 1.21
CA ALA A 76 2.72 1.90 1.35
C ALA A 76 2.21 1.90 2.79
N ALA A 77 3.09 1.63 3.77
CA ALA A 77 2.79 1.58 5.19
C ALA A 77 2.01 2.81 5.72
N PRO A 78 2.42 4.07 5.47
CA PRO A 78 1.70 5.24 5.98
C PRO A 78 0.27 5.37 5.43
N LYS A 79 -0.04 4.80 4.27
CA LYS A 79 -1.43 4.77 3.76
C LYS A 79 -2.31 3.89 4.63
N VAL A 80 -1.80 2.73 5.06
CA VAL A 80 -2.50 1.83 5.99
C VAL A 80 -2.62 2.47 7.38
N SER A 81 -1.55 3.11 7.87
CA SER A 81 -1.58 3.84 9.15
C SER A 81 -2.63 4.96 9.15
N GLY A 82 -2.69 5.77 8.09
CA GLY A 82 -3.70 6.82 7.93
C GLY A 82 -5.12 6.25 7.83
N ALA A 83 -5.30 5.15 7.10
CA ALA A 83 -6.60 4.48 7.02
C ALA A 83 -7.08 3.97 8.38
N LEU A 84 -6.19 3.37 9.18
CA LEU A 84 -6.54 2.94 10.54
C LEU A 84 -6.91 4.12 11.44
N ALA A 85 -6.20 5.25 11.35
CA ALA A 85 -6.56 6.46 12.09
C ALA A 85 -7.98 6.92 11.73
N LEU A 86 -8.31 6.99 10.44
CA LEU A 86 -9.66 7.35 9.98
C LEU A 86 -10.73 6.36 10.47
N ILE A 87 -10.44 5.06 10.45
CA ILE A 87 -11.34 4.02 10.97
C ILE A 87 -11.57 4.20 12.47
N ILE A 88 -10.49 4.45 13.23
CA ILE A 88 -10.54 4.66 14.68
C ILE A 88 -11.44 5.84 15.02
N ASP A 89 -11.24 6.97 14.34
CA ASP A 89 -11.98 8.21 14.60
C ASP A 89 -13.45 8.11 14.19
N LYS A 90 -13.71 7.52 13.01
CA LYS A 90 -15.06 7.33 12.48
C LYS A 90 -15.88 6.41 13.38
N ASN A 91 -15.31 5.28 13.80
CA ASN A 91 -16.04 4.22 14.50
C ASN A 91 -15.87 4.26 16.03
N LYS A 92 -15.17 5.27 16.57
CA LYS A 92 -14.87 5.43 18.00
C LYS A 92 -14.12 4.24 18.59
N PHE A 93 -13.17 3.68 17.85
CA PHE A 93 -12.37 2.53 18.28
C PHE A 93 -11.09 2.90 19.04
N LYS A 94 -10.99 4.12 19.59
CA LYS A 94 -9.78 4.60 20.30
C LYS A 94 -9.27 3.62 21.37
N ASN A 95 -10.18 3.06 22.15
CA ASN A 95 -9.86 2.09 23.22
C ASN A 95 -9.95 0.63 22.75
N ASN A 96 -10.10 0.38 21.45
CA ASN A 96 -10.30 -0.95 20.85
C ASN A 96 -9.49 -1.09 19.55
N PRO A 97 -8.15 -0.93 19.58
CA PRO A 97 -7.31 -0.96 18.36
C PRO A 97 -7.44 -2.27 17.57
N ASP A 98 -7.55 -3.42 18.24
CA ASP A 98 -7.76 -4.71 17.56
C ASP A 98 -9.08 -4.77 16.79
N LYS A 99 -10.09 -4.02 17.24
CA LYS A 99 -11.36 -3.90 16.53
C LYS A 99 -11.19 -3.06 15.26
N ALA A 100 -10.38 -2.01 15.30
CA ALA A 100 -10.05 -1.21 14.12
C ALA A 100 -9.27 -2.03 13.07
N VAL A 101 -8.28 -2.82 13.52
CA VAL A 101 -7.51 -3.70 12.63
C VAL A 101 -8.39 -4.77 12.01
N ARG A 102 -9.21 -5.48 12.81
CA ARG A 102 -10.17 -6.46 12.28
C ARG A 102 -11.20 -5.84 11.35
N TYR A 103 -11.64 -4.62 11.65
CA TYR A 103 -12.57 -3.87 10.80
C TYR A 103 -11.94 -3.54 9.44
N LEU A 104 -10.67 -3.12 9.40
CA LEU A 104 -9.94 -2.89 8.16
C LEU A 104 -9.86 -4.18 7.31
N TYR A 105 -9.52 -5.31 7.93
CA TYR A 105 -9.38 -6.57 7.19
C TYR A 105 -10.72 -7.10 6.67
N LYS A 106 -11.82 -6.82 7.38
CA LYS A 106 -13.14 -7.35 7.04
C LYS A 106 -13.84 -6.50 5.96
N ASN A 107 -13.66 -6.90 4.70
CA ASN A 107 -14.35 -6.35 3.53
C ASN A 107 -14.08 -4.86 3.26
N ARG A 108 -13.03 -4.27 3.83
CA ARG A 108 -12.55 -2.90 3.53
C ARG A 108 -11.32 -2.91 2.63
N VAL A 109 -11.22 -3.98 1.86
CA VAL A 109 -10.22 -4.21 0.83
C VAL A 109 -10.89 -4.20 -0.54
N SER A 110 -10.10 -3.98 -1.58
CA SER A 110 -10.62 -3.91 -2.94
C SER A 110 -11.12 -5.27 -3.44
N ASN A 111 -12.22 -5.27 -4.19
CA ASN A 111 -12.84 -6.50 -4.73
C ASN A 111 -12.04 -7.10 -5.89
N ASP A 112 -11.13 -6.33 -6.46
CA ASP A 112 -10.26 -6.71 -7.57
C ASP A 112 -8.90 -7.28 -7.10
N THR A 113 -8.73 -7.47 -5.79
CA THR A 113 -7.51 -8.05 -5.24
C THR A 113 -7.37 -9.50 -5.75
N PRO A 114 -6.26 -9.86 -6.43
CA PRO A 114 -6.01 -11.25 -6.78
C PRO A 114 -5.91 -12.13 -5.54
N ILE A 115 -6.34 -13.39 -5.66
CA ILE A 115 -6.25 -14.36 -4.56
C ILE A 115 -4.81 -14.84 -4.41
N ASN A 116 -4.00 -14.10 -3.66
CA ASN A 116 -2.67 -14.54 -3.22
C ASN A 116 -2.36 -13.94 -1.84
N LYS A 117 -2.66 -14.71 -0.79
CA LYS A 117 -2.45 -14.27 0.60
C LYS A 117 -0.98 -14.00 0.94
N SER A 118 -0.05 -14.72 0.30
CA SER A 118 1.37 -14.50 0.54
C SER A 118 1.83 -13.10 0.09
N PHE A 119 1.18 -12.53 -0.94
CA PHE A 119 1.53 -11.23 -1.49
C PHE A 119 0.67 -10.11 -0.91
N TYR A 120 -0.62 -10.37 -0.71
CA TYR A 120 -1.61 -9.32 -0.48
C TYR A 120 -2.34 -9.45 0.86
N GLY A 121 -2.11 -10.53 1.63
CA GLY A 121 -2.78 -10.78 2.90
C GLY A 121 -4.30 -10.78 2.74
N ASN A 122 -4.96 -9.87 3.44
CA ASN A 122 -6.41 -9.66 3.36
C ASN A 122 -6.84 -8.93 2.08
N GLY A 123 -5.92 -8.23 1.39
CA GLY A 123 -6.13 -7.64 0.07
C GLY A 123 -5.58 -6.22 -0.08
N PHE A 124 -5.98 -5.52 -1.13
CA PHE A 124 -5.58 -4.12 -1.35
C PHE A 124 -6.38 -3.19 -0.45
N LEU A 125 -5.70 -2.28 0.26
CA LEU A 125 -6.31 -1.20 1.03
C LEU A 125 -7.34 -0.43 0.18
N ASP A 126 -8.57 -0.30 0.69
CA ASP A 126 -9.63 0.51 0.10
C ASP A 126 -10.22 1.46 1.16
N VAL A 127 -9.69 2.69 1.20
CA VAL A 127 -10.08 3.70 2.19
C VAL A 127 -11.53 4.14 2.01
N TYR A 128 -12.02 4.18 0.76
CA TYR A 128 -13.41 4.58 0.50
C TYR A 128 -14.37 3.56 1.13
N LYS A 129 -14.16 2.25 0.87
CA LYS A 129 -14.94 1.20 1.53
C LYS A 129 -14.82 1.24 3.04
N ALA A 130 -13.62 1.50 3.58
CA ALA A 130 -13.40 1.61 5.01
C ALA A 130 -14.32 2.66 5.67
N LEU A 131 -14.68 3.70 4.92
CA LEU A 131 -15.41 4.87 5.41
C LEU A 131 -16.81 5.04 4.80
N SER A 132 -17.32 4.13 3.98
CA SER A 132 -18.62 4.30 3.31
C SER A 132 -19.79 3.55 3.97
N GLN A 133 -19.58 2.96 5.15
CA GLN A 133 -20.65 2.39 5.99
C GLN A 133 -21.02 3.30 7.15
#